data_AF-A0AB35IP53-F1
#
_entry.id   AF-A0AB35IP53-F1
#
_cell.length_a   1.000
_cell.length_b   1.000
_cell.length_c   1.000
_cell.angle_alpha   90.00
_cell.angle_beta   90.00
_cell.angle_gamma   90.00
#
_symmetry.space_group_name_H-M   'P 1'
#
loop_
_entity.id
_entity.type
_entity.pdbx_description
1 polymer ?
#
loop_
_entity_poly.entity_id
_entity_poly.type
_entity_poly.pdbx_seq_one_letter_code
_entity_poly.pdbx_strand_id
1 'polypeptide(L)'
;MGLTIENKHSSIDLSYTGFARLRTKIAYLHSKELGKFYDELVNAIPMFGKEREIFLKDYEKRLSTIDEELNVSHYLLDFLYADDCEATMSVKHCRRIWNIIKNCDEDFSIGYVGRKDCAMFFDFKRIVKECRDKNIQMYWF
;
A
#
# COMPACT_ATOMS: atom_id res chain seq x y z
N MET A 1 -16.29 7.27 -1.29
CA MET A 1 -15.76 6.14 -2.08
C MET A 1 -14.44 5.73 -1.45
N GLY A 2 -14.20 4.44 -1.40
CA GLY A 2 -13.06 3.82 -0.75
C GLY A 2 -13.11 2.32 -0.97
N LEU A 3 -12.30 1.58 -0.24
CA LEU A 3 -12.14 0.14 -0.39
C LEU A 3 -12.11 -0.54 0.96
N THR A 4 -12.36 -1.85 0.92
CA THR A 4 -12.33 -2.73 2.08
C THR A 4 -11.11 -3.63 1.97
N ILE A 5 -10.19 -3.60 2.94
CA ILE A 5 -9.17 -4.64 3.06
C ILE A 5 -9.70 -5.71 4.00
N GLU A 6 -9.67 -6.97 3.57
CA GLU A 6 -10.13 -8.08 4.38
C GLU A 6 -9.25 -9.32 4.29
N ASN A 7 -9.47 -10.20 5.25
CA ASN A 7 -9.07 -11.59 5.23
C ASN A 7 -10.27 -12.44 5.72
N LYS A 8 -10.07 -13.75 5.88
CA LYS A 8 -11.14 -14.67 6.33
C LYS A 8 -11.78 -14.33 7.70
N HIS A 9 -11.15 -13.51 8.52
CA HIS A 9 -11.53 -13.24 9.92
C HIS A 9 -11.85 -11.79 10.24
N SER A 10 -11.24 -10.86 9.49
CA SER A 10 -11.21 -9.44 9.83
C SER A 10 -11.29 -8.60 8.56
N SER A 11 -11.97 -7.46 8.64
CA SER A 11 -12.00 -6.44 7.59
C SER A 11 -11.80 -5.04 8.16
N ILE A 12 -11.35 -4.11 7.31
CA ILE A 12 -11.25 -2.69 7.58
C ILE A 12 -11.69 -1.89 6.37
N ASP A 13 -12.40 -0.79 6.61
CA ASP A 13 -12.80 0.16 5.58
C ASP A 13 -11.86 1.37 5.55
N LEU A 14 -11.43 1.75 4.34
CA LEU A 14 -10.54 2.88 4.13
C LEU A 14 -10.94 3.72 2.92
N SER A 15 -10.58 5.00 2.94
CA SER A 15 -10.70 5.85 1.75
C SER A 15 -9.57 5.54 0.77
N TYR A 16 -9.73 5.87 -0.51
CA TYR A 16 -8.63 5.79 -1.48
C TYR A 16 -7.42 6.63 -1.05
N THR A 17 -7.67 7.80 -0.45
CA THR A 17 -6.60 8.63 0.12
C THR A 17 -5.91 7.97 1.31
N GLY A 18 -6.65 7.24 2.14
CA GLY A 18 -6.12 6.44 3.23
C GLY A 18 -5.27 5.28 2.73
N PHE A 19 -5.68 4.63 1.64
CA PHE A 19 -4.94 3.55 1.01
C PHE A 19 -3.64 4.03 0.35
N ALA A 20 -3.71 5.14 -0.39
CA ALA A 20 -2.51 5.79 -0.95
C ALA A 20 -1.54 6.17 0.18
N ARG A 21 -2.03 6.79 1.26
CA ARG A 21 -1.22 7.12 2.45
C ARG A 21 -0.58 5.88 3.08
N LEU A 22 -1.33 4.78 3.19
CA LEU A 22 -0.84 3.51 3.70
C LEU A 22 0.33 2.99 2.85
N ARG A 23 0.14 2.91 1.53
CA ARG A 23 1.18 2.45 0.59
C ARG A 23 2.42 3.36 0.62
N THR A 24 2.23 4.68 0.58
CA THR A 24 3.33 5.66 0.71
C THR A 24 4.12 5.45 2.00
N LYS A 25 3.44 5.29 3.15
CA LYS A 25 4.14 5.05 4.42
C LYS A 25 4.96 3.76 4.38
N ILE A 26 4.41 2.67 3.84
CA ILE A 26 5.12 1.38 3.73
C ILE A 26 6.33 1.50 2.79
N ALA A 27 6.21 2.25 1.69
CA ALA A 27 7.33 2.56 0.80
C ALA A 27 8.44 3.31 1.55
N TYR A 28 8.11 4.35 2.32
CA TYR A 28 9.08 5.07 3.17
C TYR A 28 9.73 4.21 4.25
N LEU A 29 8.97 3.27 4.85
CA LEU A 29 9.50 2.32 5.83
C LEU A 29 10.48 1.32 5.20
N HIS A 30 10.36 1.06 3.90
CA HIS A 30 11.34 0.25 3.17
C HIS A 30 12.61 1.04 2.85
N SER A 31 12.47 2.21 2.21
CA SER A 31 13.57 3.15 1.96
C SER A 31 13.05 4.56 1.68
N LYS A 32 13.86 5.58 1.97
CA LYS A 32 13.50 6.97 1.72
C LYS A 32 13.30 7.22 0.22
N GLU A 33 14.12 6.56 -0.59
CA GLU A 33 14.14 6.65 -2.04
C GLU A 33 12.87 6.05 -2.66
N LEU A 34 12.46 4.85 -2.22
CA LEU A 34 11.21 4.23 -2.69
C LEU A 34 10.00 5.05 -2.24
N GLY A 35 10.02 5.55 -1.00
CA GLY A 35 8.98 6.42 -0.48
C GLY A 35 8.78 7.67 -1.34
N LYS A 36 9.87 8.38 -1.67
CA LYS A 36 9.82 9.55 -2.56
C LYS A 36 9.32 9.20 -3.96
N PHE A 37 9.83 8.11 -4.52
CA PHE A 37 9.43 7.66 -5.85
C PHE A 37 7.92 7.39 -5.90
N TYR A 38 7.39 6.62 -4.95
CA TYR A 38 5.96 6.35 -4.88
C TYR A 38 5.12 7.62 -4.61
N ASP A 39 5.65 8.54 -3.80
CA ASP A 39 4.98 9.81 -3.49
C ASP A 39 4.85 10.71 -4.73
N GLU A 40 5.79 10.65 -5.69
CA GLU A 40 5.66 11.34 -6.99
C GLU A 40 4.39 10.89 -7.72
N LEU A 41 4.09 9.59 -7.72
CA LEU A 41 2.87 9.04 -8.34
C LEU A 41 1.60 9.53 -7.63
N VAL A 42 1.60 9.53 -6.30
CA VAL A 42 0.45 10.01 -5.51
C VAL A 42 0.22 11.51 -5.74
N ASN A 43 1.29 12.31 -5.81
CA ASN A 43 1.20 13.75 -6.10
C ASN A 43 0.78 14.05 -7.55
N ALA A 44 0.88 13.08 -8.46
CA ALA A 44 0.40 13.19 -9.84
C ALA A 44 -1.10 12.89 -10.00
N ILE A 45 -1.80 12.41 -8.96
CA ILE A 45 -3.25 12.14 -9.00
C ILE A 45 -4.07 13.35 -9.48
N PRO A 46 -3.80 14.60 -9.04
CA PRO A 46 -4.52 15.79 -9.50
C PRO A 46 -4.13 16.26 -10.90
N MET A 47 -3.14 15.63 -11.56
CA MET A 47 -2.79 15.97 -12.94
C MET A 47 -3.85 15.43 -13.90
N PHE A 48 -4.05 16.11 -15.03
CA PHE A 48 -5.02 15.71 -16.06
C PHE A 48 -4.48 15.96 -17.46
N GLY A 49 -5.04 15.27 -18.46
CA GLY A 49 -4.67 15.45 -19.86
C GLY A 49 -3.20 15.09 -20.17
N LYS A 50 -2.61 15.80 -21.14
CA LYS A 50 -1.28 15.49 -21.69
C LYS A 50 -0.16 15.50 -20.66
N GLU A 51 -0.24 16.38 -19.66
CA GLU A 51 0.77 16.45 -18.58
C GLU A 51 0.83 15.14 -17.81
N ARG A 52 -0.34 14.60 -17.42
CA ARG A 52 -0.43 13.30 -16.76
C ARG A 52 0.07 12.16 -17.64
N GLU A 53 -0.26 12.17 -18.93
CA GLU A 53 0.20 11.14 -19.86
C GLU A 53 1.74 11.13 -20.00
N ILE A 54 2.37 12.31 -20.07
CA ILE A 54 3.83 12.44 -20.12
C ILE A 54 4.44 11.94 -18.80
N PHE A 55 3.93 12.42 -17.66
CA PHE A 55 4.40 11.98 -16.35
C PHE A 55 4.33 10.46 -16.18
N LEU A 56 3.19 9.83 -16.52
CA LEU A 56 3.01 8.39 -16.35
C LEU A 56 3.96 7.58 -17.24
N LYS A 57 4.23 8.03 -18.47
CA LYS A 57 5.20 7.37 -19.35
C LYS A 57 6.62 7.44 -18.79
N ASP A 58 7.02 8.60 -18.28
CA ASP A 58 8.34 8.77 -17.67
C ASP A 58 8.47 7.97 -16.36
N TYR A 59 7.40 7.92 -15.57
CA TYR A 59 7.32 7.14 -14.35
C TYR A 59 7.43 5.63 -14.62
N GLU A 60 6.66 5.12 -15.58
CA GLU A 60 6.66 3.70 -15.96
C GLU A 60 8.04 3.26 -16.45
N LYS A 61 8.74 4.12 -17.20
CA LYS A 61 10.11 3.86 -17.65
C LYS A 61 11.11 3.74 -16.48
N ARG A 62 10.92 4.50 -15.40
CA ARG A 62 11.76 4.41 -14.18
C ARG A 62 11.34 3.22 -13.30
N LEU A 63 10.06 2.88 -13.29
CA LEU A 63 9.53 1.77 -12.51
C LEU A 63 10.16 0.43 -12.93
N SER A 64 10.54 0.27 -14.20
CA SER A 64 11.14 -0.97 -14.71
C SER A 64 12.54 -1.30 -14.19
N THR A 65 13.22 -0.36 -13.52
CA THR A 65 14.57 -0.56 -12.95
C THR A 65 14.62 -0.41 -11.42
N ILE A 66 13.50 -0.06 -10.79
CA ILE A 66 13.48 0.32 -9.36
C ILE A 66 13.74 -0.87 -8.42
N ASP A 67 13.39 -2.07 -8.84
CA ASP A 67 13.57 -3.29 -8.04
C ASP A 67 15.05 -3.60 -7.85
N GLU A 68 15.84 -3.51 -8.91
CA GLU A 68 17.30 -3.66 -8.88
C GLU A 68 17.98 -2.48 -8.18
N GLU A 69 17.63 -1.24 -8.53
CA GLU A 69 18.25 -0.03 -8.01
C GLU A 69 18.10 0.11 -6.49
N LEU A 70 16.93 -0.23 -5.96
CA LEU A 70 16.60 -0.06 -4.54
C LEU A 70 16.52 -1.39 -3.77
N ASN A 71 16.89 -2.52 -4.41
CA ASN A 71 16.80 -3.87 -3.84
C ASN A 71 15.40 -4.17 -3.24
N VAL A 72 14.37 -3.83 -4.01
CA VAL A 72 12.97 -3.98 -3.60
C VAL A 72 12.47 -5.35 -4.03
N SER A 73 11.78 -6.04 -3.13
CA SER A 73 11.16 -7.31 -3.47
C SER A 73 9.93 -7.08 -4.36
N HIS A 74 9.75 -7.88 -5.41
CA HIS A 74 8.53 -7.87 -6.23
C HIS A 74 7.26 -7.95 -5.37
N TYR A 75 7.25 -8.74 -4.29
CA TYR A 75 6.12 -8.80 -3.35
C TYR A 75 5.72 -7.45 -2.73
N LEU A 76 6.67 -6.52 -2.57
CA LEU A 76 6.35 -5.17 -2.12
C LEU A 76 5.83 -4.32 -3.29
N LEU A 77 6.47 -4.41 -4.45
CA LEU A 77 6.05 -3.66 -5.64
C LEU A 77 4.64 -4.07 -6.08
N ASP A 78 4.33 -5.36 -6.11
CA ASP A 78 3.00 -5.90 -6.39
C ASP A 78 1.95 -5.29 -5.45
N PHE A 79 2.25 -5.14 -4.16
CA PHE A 79 1.35 -4.50 -3.21
C PHE A 79 1.17 -2.99 -3.46
N LEU A 80 2.26 -2.29 -3.79
CA LEU A 80 2.25 -0.84 -4.02
C LEU A 80 1.51 -0.45 -5.30
N TYR A 81 1.59 -1.28 -6.34
CA TYR A 81 1.07 -0.98 -7.68
C TYR A 81 -0.11 -1.84 -8.11
N ALA A 82 -0.58 -2.79 -7.28
CA ALA A 82 -1.83 -3.48 -7.53
C ALA A 82 -3.01 -2.51 -7.62
N ASP A 83 -4.00 -2.87 -8.43
CA ASP A 83 -5.22 -2.08 -8.59
C ASP A 83 -5.88 -1.83 -7.22
N ASP A 84 -6.56 -0.69 -7.10
CA ASP A 84 -7.35 -0.34 -5.92
C ASP A 84 -8.69 -1.10 -5.88
N CYS A 85 -9.03 -1.82 -6.96
CA CYS A 85 -10.21 -2.66 -7.12
C CYS A 85 -9.81 -4.14 -7.29
N GLU A 86 -10.40 -5.02 -6.47
CA GLU A 86 -10.34 -6.49 -6.62
C GLU A 86 -8.93 -7.12 -6.69
N ALA A 87 -8.02 -6.75 -5.78
CA ALA A 87 -6.69 -7.35 -5.74
C ALA A 87 -6.48 -8.29 -4.55
N THR A 88 -5.75 -9.39 -4.79
CA THR A 88 -5.45 -10.44 -3.81
C THR A 88 -3.96 -10.56 -3.55
N MET A 89 -3.57 -10.49 -2.29
CA MET A 89 -2.20 -10.66 -1.82
C MET A 89 -2.01 -12.03 -1.17
N SER A 90 -1.02 -12.78 -1.68
CA SER A 90 -0.64 -14.07 -1.09
C SER A 90 0.04 -13.92 0.27
N VAL A 91 0.19 -15.03 1.00
CA VAL A 91 0.91 -15.06 2.28
C VAL A 91 2.35 -14.55 2.15
N LYS A 92 3.00 -14.75 0.99
CA LYS A 92 4.37 -14.27 0.74
C LYS A 92 4.42 -12.74 0.72
N HIS A 93 3.41 -12.09 0.13
CA HIS A 93 3.25 -10.63 0.18
C HIS A 93 3.09 -10.17 1.62
N CYS A 94 2.17 -10.78 2.37
CA CYS A 94 1.92 -10.44 3.77
C CYS A 94 3.18 -10.62 4.65
N ARG A 95 3.98 -11.66 4.43
CA ARG A 95 5.28 -11.85 5.10
C ARG A 95 6.26 -10.72 4.81
N ARG A 96 6.36 -10.30 3.54
CA ARG A 96 7.26 -9.21 3.14
C ARG A 96 6.82 -7.89 3.76
N ILE A 97 5.54 -7.55 3.67
CA ILE A 97 4.95 -6.34 4.25
C ILE A 97 5.13 -6.34 5.77
N TRP A 98 4.84 -7.46 6.45
CA TRP A 98 5.01 -7.59 7.90
C TRP A 98 6.44 -7.28 8.34
N ASN A 99 7.44 -7.80 7.62
CA ASN A 99 8.85 -7.55 7.96
C ASN A 99 9.24 -6.07 7.90
N ILE A 100 8.55 -5.28 7.07
CA ILE A 100 8.75 -3.83 6.96
C ILE A 100 8.03 -3.10 8.09
N ILE A 101 6.76 -3.44 8.36
CA ILE A 101 5.91 -2.64 9.26
C ILE A 101 5.95 -3.08 10.73
N LYS A 102 6.49 -4.27 11.06
CA LYS A 102 6.40 -4.87 12.41
C LYS A 102 6.89 -3.94 13.52
N ASN A 103 7.97 -3.20 13.27
CA ASN A 103 8.63 -2.32 14.24
C ASN A 103 8.18 -0.85 14.11
N CYS A 104 7.18 -0.54 13.28
CA CYS A 104 6.65 0.81 13.17
C CYS A 104 5.60 1.04 14.27
N ASP A 105 5.91 1.91 15.23
CA ASP A 105 5.03 2.24 16.35
C ASP A 105 4.09 3.42 16.05
N GLU A 106 4.34 4.15 14.98
CA GLU A 106 3.45 5.21 14.52
C GLU A 106 2.08 4.63 14.17
N ASP A 107 1.03 5.23 14.72
CA ASP A 107 -0.35 4.93 14.37
C ASP A 107 -1.02 6.17 13.79
N PHE A 108 -1.76 5.97 12.71
CA PHE A 108 -2.42 7.06 11.98
C PHE A 108 -3.69 6.55 11.31
N SER A 109 -4.65 7.45 11.13
CA SER A 109 -5.91 7.14 10.46
C SER A 109 -5.69 6.85 8.98
N ILE A 110 -6.16 5.69 8.55
CA ILE A 110 -6.30 5.28 7.15
C ILE A 110 -7.78 5.13 6.76
N GLY A 111 -8.67 5.05 7.74
CA GLY A 111 -10.11 5.00 7.57
C GLY A 111 -10.78 6.37 7.39
N TYR A 112 -12.10 6.35 7.45
CA TYR A 112 -12.92 7.57 7.37
C TYR A 112 -12.83 8.38 8.68
N VAL A 113 -12.07 9.47 8.65
CA VAL A 113 -11.92 10.38 9.79
C VAL A 113 -13.29 10.91 10.22
N GLY A 114 -13.66 10.68 11.49
CA GLY A 114 -14.96 11.04 12.06
C GLY A 114 -15.90 9.86 12.30
N ARG A 115 -15.61 8.67 11.76
CA ARG A 115 -16.26 7.44 12.18
C ARG A 115 -15.67 6.91 13.49
N LYS A 116 -16.51 6.30 14.33
CA LYS A 116 -16.05 5.70 15.61
C LYS A 116 -15.14 4.48 15.39
N ASP A 117 -15.32 3.79 14.28
CA ASP A 117 -14.58 2.63 13.79
C ASP A 117 -13.56 3.03 12.70
N CYS A 118 -13.01 4.25 12.77
CA CYS A 118 -12.00 4.70 11.82
C CYS A 118 -10.80 3.74 11.82
N ALA A 119 -10.58 3.06 10.70
CA ALA A 119 -9.45 2.15 10.55
C ALA A 119 -8.12 2.87 10.78
N MET A 120 -7.27 2.27 11.59
CA MET A 120 -5.95 2.78 11.93
C MET A 120 -4.86 1.92 11.28
N PHE A 121 -3.65 2.46 11.15
CA PHE A 121 -2.50 1.69 10.68
C PHE A 121 -2.28 0.43 11.52
N PHE A 122 -2.54 0.50 12.82
CA PHE A 122 -2.54 -0.66 13.71
C PHE A 122 -3.50 -1.78 13.27
N ASP A 123 -4.71 -1.45 12.80
CA ASP A 123 -5.66 -2.45 12.32
C ASP A 123 -5.16 -3.14 11.05
N PHE A 124 -4.54 -2.39 10.14
CA PHE A 124 -3.86 -2.97 8.98
C PHE A 124 -2.72 -3.90 9.40
N LYS A 125 -1.87 -3.47 10.35
CA LYS A 125 -0.80 -4.34 10.92
C LYS A 125 -1.39 -5.64 11.46
N ARG A 126 -2.55 -5.59 12.13
CA ARG A 126 -3.24 -6.77 12.66
C ARG A 126 -3.68 -7.72 11.55
N ILE A 127 -4.28 -7.21 10.47
CA ILE A 127 -4.68 -8.02 9.31
C ILE A 127 -3.46 -8.71 8.68
N VAL A 128 -2.41 -7.95 8.38
CA VAL A 128 -1.19 -8.51 7.75
C VAL A 128 -0.54 -9.58 8.63
N LYS A 129 -0.47 -9.32 9.95
CA LYS A 129 0.03 -10.30 10.92
C LYS A 129 -0.79 -11.58 10.91
N GLU A 130 -2.12 -11.45 10.91
CA GLU A 130 -3.03 -12.59 10.89
C GLU A 130 -2.89 -13.40 9.61
N CYS A 131 -2.79 -12.74 8.45
CA CYS A 131 -2.55 -13.41 7.16
C CYS A 131 -1.23 -14.20 7.16
N ARG A 132 -0.17 -13.62 7.75
CA ARG A 132 1.11 -14.29 7.94
C ARG A 132 1.00 -15.51 8.88
N ASP A 133 0.39 -15.33 10.05
CA ASP A 133 0.41 -16.30 11.15
C ASP A 133 -0.53 -17.48 10.87
N LYS A 134 -1.68 -17.22 10.26
CA LYS A 134 -2.69 -18.24 9.91
C LYS A 134 -2.56 -18.77 8.48
N ASN A 135 -1.58 -18.26 7.72
CA ASN A 135 -1.35 -18.65 6.32
C ASN A 135 -2.60 -18.47 5.44
N ILE A 136 -3.26 -17.32 5.57
CA ILE A 136 -4.43 -16.91 4.78
C ILE A 136 -4.10 -15.71 3.88
N GLN A 137 -4.85 -15.55 2.80
CA GLN A 137 -4.68 -14.43 1.87
C GLN A 137 -5.31 -13.14 2.41
N MET A 138 -4.80 -12.01 1.92
CA MET A 138 -5.40 -10.69 2.10
C MET A 138 -6.00 -10.26 0.77
N TYR A 139 -7.13 -9.59 0.79
CA TYR A 139 -7.85 -9.16 -0.41
C TYR A 139 -8.42 -7.75 -0.19
N TRP A 140 -8.63 -7.00 -1.27
CA TRP A 140 -9.42 -5.78 -1.22
C TRP A 140 -10.27 -5.52 -2.45
N PHE A 141 -11.36 -4.76 -2.24
CA PHE A 141 -12.39 -4.39 -3.21
C PHE A 141 -13.01 -3.04 -2.88
#